data_AF-A0A9E0QPG9-F1
#
_entry.id   AF-A0A9E0QPG9-F1
#
_cell.length_a   1.000
_cell.length_b   1.000
_cell.length_c   1.000
_cell.angle_alpha   90.00
_cell.angle_beta   90.00
_cell.angle_gamma   90.00
#
_symmetry.space_group_name_H-M   'P 1'
#
loop_
_entity.id
_entity.type
_entity.pdbx_description
1 polymer ?
#
loop_
_entity_poly.entity_id
_entity_poly.type
_entity_poly.pdbx_seq_one_letter_code
_entity_poly.pdbx_strand_id
1 'polypeptide(L)'
;MRPMLIAALCLLPVMALAENPMCAPTGEIVALAVEARKSGEEAPAAITAITAEMTGDMALYAPAVQPLVDWVYSLDEAQLAEDVAGSYVTQCEAQ
;
A
#
# COMPACT_ATOMS: atom_id res chain seq x y z
N MET A 1 10.58 -36.77 39.08
CA MET A 1 11.42 -37.19 37.93
C MET A 1 10.71 -36.75 36.65
N ARG A 2 11.30 -35.77 35.94
CA ARG A 2 10.85 -35.28 34.62
C ARG A 2 11.32 -36.24 33.52
N PRO A 3 10.48 -36.46 32.50
CA PRO A 3 10.95 -36.30 31.13
C PRO A 3 9.94 -35.38 30.40
N MET A 4 10.18 -34.06 30.35
CA MET A 4 10.88 -33.40 29.24
C MET A 4 10.51 -34.02 27.87
N LEU A 5 9.30 -33.71 27.39
CA LEU A 5 8.90 -33.95 26.01
C LEU A 5 9.35 -32.77 25.16
N ILE A 6 10.17 -33.11 24.18
CA ILE A 6 10.94 -32.25 23.29
C ILE A 6 9.98 -31.46 22.41
N ALA A 7 10.02 -30.14 22.56
CA ALA A 7 9.41 -29.19 21.64
C ALA A 7 10.14 -29.28 20.30
N ALA A 8 9.54 -29.98 19.33
CA ALA A 8 9.91 -29.88 17.92
C ALA A 8 9.36 -28.55 17.38
N LEU A 9 10.08 -27.47 17.67
CA LEU A 9 9.86 -26.17 17.05
C LEU A 9 10.34 -26.29 15.60
N CYS A 10 9.42 -26.55 14.68
CA CYS A 10 9.70 -26.52 13.24
C CYS A 10 10.25 -25.14 12.88
N LEU A 11 11.55 -25.08 12.60
CA LEU A 11 12.20 -23.95 11.94
C LEU A 11 11.65 -23.89 10.52
N LEU A 12 10.49 -23.26 10.34
CA LEU A 12 10.07 -22.86 9.01
C LEU A 12 11.10 -21.84 8.52
N PRO A 13 11.70 -22.02 7.35
CA PRO A 13 12.52 -20.99 6.76
C PRO A 13 11.61 -19.77 6.61
N VAL A 14 11.97 -18.67 7.28
CA VAL A 14 11.45 -17.36 6.90
C VAL A 14 11.92 -17.17 5.46
N MET A 15 11.04 -17.47 4.51
CA MET A 15 11.28 -17.06 3.14
C MET A 15 11.33 -15.53 3.21
N ALA A 16 12.51 -14.97 3.00
CA ALA A 16 12.63 -13.54 2.77
C ALA A 16 11.72 -13.24 1.59
N LEU A 17 10.58 -12.58 1.87
CA LEU A 17 9.70 -12.04 0.85
C LEU A 17 10.59 -11.07 0.05
N ALA A 18 10.91 -11.42 -1.20
CA ALA A 18 11.57 -10.48 -2.08
C ALA A 18 10.65 -9.27 -2.19
N GLU A 19 11.17 -8.07 -1.89
CA GLU A 19 10.40 -6.83 -1.95
C GLU A 19 9.76 -6.73 -3.33
N ASN A 20 8.43 -6.79 -3.40
CA ASN A 20 7.72 -6.61 -4.66
C ASN A 20 7.95 -5.16 -5.10
N PRO A 21 8.66 -4.92 -6.21
CA PRO A 21 9.13 -3.58 -6.58
C PRO A 21 7.99 -2.63 -6.90
N MET A 22 6.76 -3.14 -7.05
CA MET A 22 5.58 -2.34 -7.29
C MET A 22 4.99 -1.73 -6.01
N CYS A 23 5.28 -2.29 -4.83
CA CYS A 23 4.61 -1.92 -3.59
C CYS A 23 4.92 -0.49 -3.14
N ALA A 24 6.19 -0.09 -3.15
CA ALA A 24 6.55 1.27 -2.76
C ALA A 24 5.99 2.34 -3.74
N PRO A 25 6.14 2.21 -5.07
CA PRO A 25 5.55 3.16 -6.02
C PRO A 25 4.03 3.25 -5.96
N THR A 26 3.33 2.12 -5.79
CA THR A 26 1.86 2.13 -5.65
C THR A 26 1.41 2.62 -4.28
N GLY A 27 2.21 2.40 -3.24
CA GLY A 27 2.03 3.01 -1.92
C GLY A 27 2.15 4.53 -1.94
N GLU A 28 3.06 5.09 -2.73
CA GLU A 28 3.16 6.54 -2.94
C GLU A 28 1.90 7.12 -3.58
N ILE A 29 1.34 6.44 -4.59
CA ILE A 29 0.06 6.83 -5.20
C ILE A 29 -1.07 6.84 -4.15
N VAL A 30 -1.13 5.83 -3.27
CA VAL A 30 -2.09 5.78 -2.17
C VAL A 30 -1.87 6.94 -1.19
N ALA A 31 -0.63 7.26 -0.85
CA ALA A 31 -0.31 8.36 0.04
C ALA A 31 -0.79 9.71 -0.54
N LEU A 32 -0.49 9.98 -1.81
CA LEU A 32 -0.95 11.17 -2.51
C LEU A 32 -2.48 11.25 -2.58
N ALA A 33 -3.15 10.12 -2.84
CA ALA A 33 -4.61 10.06 -2.86
C ALA A 33 -5.23 10.36 -1.49
N VAL A 34 -4.63 9.86 -0.40
CA VAL A 34 -5.07 10.13 0.97
C VAL A 34 -4.88 11.61 1.32
N GLU A 35 -3.76 12.21 0.92
CA GLU A 35 -3.49 13.64 1.12
C GLU A 35 -4.51 14.50 0.37
N ALA A 36 -4.74 14.23 -0.92
CA ALA A 36 -5.74 14.92 -1.73
C ALA A 36 -7.14 14.80 -1.13
N ARG A 37 -7.52 13.61 -0.65
CA ARG A 37 -8.81 13.42 0.01
C ARG A 37 -8.91 14.20 1.33
N LYS A 38 -7.86 14.21 2.14
CA LYS A 38 -7.79 14.98 3.40
C LYS A 38 -7.82 16.49 3.18
N SER A 39 -7.33 16.97 2.03
CA SER A 39 -7.39 18.39 1.65
C SER A 39 -8.75 18.81 1.08
N GLY A 40 -9.68 17.85 0.89
CA GLY A 40 -11.01 18.09 0.35
C GLY A 40 -11.07 18.13 -1.18
N GLU A 41 -10.05 17.59 -1.85
CA GLU A 41 -10.06 17.46 -3.31
C GLU A 41 -10.97 16.31 -3.74
N GLU A 42 -11.68 16.48 -4.86
CA GLU A 42 -12.55 15.45 -5.43
C GLU A 42 -11.75 14.41 -6.24
N ALA A 43 -12.21 13.15 -6.26
CA ALA A 43 -11.48 12.05 -6.89
C ALA A 43 -11.05 12.33 -8.35
N PRO A 44 -11.89 12.90 -9.25
CA PRO A 44 -11.47 13.17 -10.62
C PRO A 44 -10.32 14.20 -10.71
N ALA A 45 -10.29 15.17 -9.80
CA ALA A 45 -9.24 16.17 -9.73
C ALA A 45 -7.93 15.53 -9.21
N ALA A 46 -8.02 14.74 -8.13
CA ALA A 46 -6.88 14.00 -7.58
C ALA A 46 -6.27 13.03 -8.59
N ILE A 47 -7.09 12.27 -9.35
CA ILE A 47 -6.61 11.39 -10.43
C ILE A 47 -5.82 12.19 -11.47
N THR A 48 -6.35 13.33 -11.89
CA THR A 48 -5.70 14.18 -12.90
C THR A 48 -4.36 14.72 -12.39
N ALA A 49 -4.34 15.24 -11.16
CA ALA A 49 -3.15 15.80 -10.54
C ALA A 49 -2.07 14.72 -10.34
N ILE A 50 -2.41 13.60 -9.71
CA ILE A 50 -1.46 12.51 -9.45
C ILE A 50 -0.92 11.93 -10.75
N THR A 51 -1.77 11.73 -11.77
CA THR A 51 -1.33 11.22 -13.07
C THR A 51 -0.33 12.17 -13.75
N ALA A 52 -0.49 13.49 -13.59
CA ALA A 52 0.45 14.46 -14.16
C ALA A 52 1.85 14.38 -13.53
N GLU A 53 1.93 13.96 -12.26
CA GLU A 53 3.20 13.73 -11.55
C GLU A 53 3.86 12.39 -11.92
N MET A 54 3.15 11.48 -12.59
CA MET A 54 3.68 10.17 -13.01
C MET A 54 4.63 10.32 -14.21
N THR A 55 5.85 10.75 -13.93
CA THR A 55 6.92 10.99 -14.90
C THR A 55 8.16 10.14 -14.59
N GLY A 56 9.12 10.06 -15.52
CA GLY A 56 10.33 9.24 -15.33
C GLY A 56 9.99 7.78 -15.05
N ASP A 57 10.60 7.20 -14.01
CA ASP A 57 10.34 5.82 -13.59
C ASP A 57 8.91 5.62 -13.07
N MET A 58 8.26 6.67 -12.56
CA MET A 58 6.88 6.62 -12.08
C MET A 58 5.85 6.54 -13.22
N ALA A 59 6.23 6.88 -14.46
CA ALA A 59 5.32 6.85 -15.62
C ALA A 59 4.74 5.44 -15.87
N LEU A 60 5.49 4.39 -15.51
CA LEU A 60 5.05 3.00 -15.62
C LEU A 60 3.87 2.67 -14.70
N TYR A 61 3.67 3.46 -13.64
CA TYR A 61 2.63 3.29 -12.63
C TYR A 61 1.39 4.17 -12.87
N ALA A 62 1.41 5.03 -13.89
CA ALA A 62 0.25 5.85 -14.26
C ALA A 62 -1.08 5.05 -14.40
N PRO A 63 -1.09 3.82 -14.97
CA PRO A 63 -2.32 3.02 -15.03
C PRO A 63 -2.87 2.60 -13.66
N ALA A 64 -2.05 2.62 -12.60
CA ALA A 64 -2.48 2.28 -11.25
C ALA A 64 -3.13 3.46 -10.52
N VAL A 65 -2.98 4.70 -11.00
CA VAL A 65 -3.49 5.90 -10.33
C VAL A 65 -5.00 5.83 -10.14
N GLN A 66 -5.76 5.66 -11.22
CA GLN A 66 -7.21 5.64 -11.13
C GLN A 66 -7.76 4.57 -10.16
N PRO A 67 -7.43 3.26 -10.28
CA PRO A 67 -7.98 2.26 -9.38
C PRO A 67 -7.56 2.45 -7.92
N LEU A 68 -6.36 3.00 -7.65
CA LEU A 68 -5.90 3.26 -6.28
C LEU A 68 -6.59 4.50 -5.68
N VAL A 69 -6.77 5.57 -6.45
CA VAL A 69 -7.52 6.74 -6.00
C VAL A 69 -8.98 6.37 -5.76
N ASP A 70 -9.63 5.65 -6.69
CA ASP A 70 -11.02 5.19 -6.52
C ASP A 70 -11.18 4.36 -5.23
N TRP A 71 -10.23 3.47 -4.95
CA TRP A 71 -10.21 2.71 -3.71
C TRP A 71 -10.06 3.61 -2.48
N VAL A 72 -9.09 4.55 -2.46
CA VAL A 72 -8.90 5.48 -1.34
C VAL A 72 -10.14 6.31 -1.09
N TYR A 73 -10.85 6.75 -2.14
CA TYR A 73 -12.08 7.53 -2.02
C TYR A 73 -13.29 6.71 -1.60
N SER A 74 -13.24 5.38 -1.74
CA SER A 74 -14.26 4.48 -1.21
C SER A 74 -14.15 4.22 0.30
N LEU A 75 -13.02 4.53 0.93
CA LEU A 75 -12.80 4.29 2.37
C LEU A 75 -13.70 5.18 3.24
N ASP A 76 -14.07 4.70 4.42
CA ASP A 76 -14.75 5.54 5.41
C ASP A 76 -13.79 6.59 5.99
N GLU A 77 -14.30 7.74 6.41
CA GLU A 77 -13.47 8.82 6.97
C GLU A 77 -12.64 8.37 8.18
N ALA A 78 -13.17 7.45 8.99
CA ALA A 78 -12.45 6.88 10.13
C ALA A 78 -11.18 6.12 9.69
N GLN A 79 -11.21 5.45 8.53
CA GLN A 79 -10.07 4.72 7.98
C GLN A 79 -8.99 5.68 7.45
N LEU A 80 -9.35 6.88 7.00
CA LEU A 80 -8.38 7.88 6.56
C LEU A 80 -7.53 8.44 7.71
N ALA A 81 -7.99 8.35 8.95
CA ALA A 81 -7.21 8.74 10.12
C ALA A 81 -6.06 7.75 10.43
N GLU A 82 -6.08 6.57 9.82
CA GLU A 82 -5.06 5.54 9.96
C GLU A 82 -3.92 5.73 8.93
N ASP A 83 -2.84 4.95 9.10
CA ASP A 83 -1.77 4.86 8.11
C ASP A 83 -2.17 3.93 6.96
N VAL A 84 -3.05 4.44 6.08
CA VAL A 84 -3.59 3.72 4.92
C VAL A 84 -2.47 3.31 3.96
N ALA A 85 -1.52 4.20 3.68
CA ALA A 85 -0.42 3.93 2.75
C ALA A 85 0.54 2.88 3.29
N GLY A 86 0.97 2.98 4.56
CA GLY A 86 1.81 1.97 5.20
C GLY A 86 1.12 0.62 5.31
N SER A 87 -0.18 0.61 5.61
CA SER A 87 -0.99 -0.62 5.64
C SER A 87 -1.16 -1.25 4.25
N TYR A 88 -1.26 -0.44 3.20
CA TYR A 88 -1.28 -0.90 1.82
C TYR A 88 0.04 -1.57 1.43
N VAL A 89 1.17 -0.90 1.68
CA VAL A 89 2.51 -1.43 1.36
C VAL A 89 2.76 -2.74 2.10
N THR A 90 2.46 -2.79 3.40
CA THR A 90 2.60 -4.00 4.23
C THR A 90 1.82 -5.18 3.65
N GLN A 91 0.59 -4.95 3.18
CA GLN A 91 -0.23 -5.99 2.56
C GLN A 91 0.26 -6.37 1.17
N CYS A 92 0.74 -5.40 0.38
CA CYS A 92 1.30 -5.63 -0.94
C CYS A 92 2.55 -6.53 -0.89
N GLU A 93 3.42 -6.33 0.11
CA GLU A 93 4.64 -7.11 0.30
C GLU A 93 4.37 -8.53 0.82
N ALA A 94 3.20 -8.76 1.42
CA ALA A 94 2.78 -10.07 1.92
C ALA A 94 2.18 -10.99 0.84
N GLN A 95 2.08 -10.53 -0.41
CA GLN A 95 1.45 -11.24 -1.53
C GLN A 95 2.41 -12.15 -2.31
#